data_AF-A0A078FHM2-F1
#
_entry.id   AF-A0A078FHM2-F1
#
_cell.length_a   1.000
_cell.length_b   1.000
_cell.length_c   1.000
_cell.angle_alpha   90.00
_cell.angle_beta   90.00
_cell.angle_gamma   90.00
#
_symmetry.space_group_name_H-M   'P 1'
#
loop_
_entity.id
_entity.type
_entity.pdbx_description
1 polymer ?
#
loop_
_entity_poly.entity_id
_entity_poly.type
_entity_poly.pdbx_seq_one_letter_code
_entity_poly.pdbx_strand_id
1 'polypeptide(L)'
;MLASTTGHTGKCLRREISEIVFTVSNVRDVLRHGGRYPKLQKLGIGILTNLALDTEARERIGGTGGVLKELFNIFFKTHGDDGNQGCVRIAAGEAIAMLVLESKGNCLHALRLGVMGRLVEALEVPLIRVNAARVLRNLCLYSGDDCFHDLKFVKAAAPTVLKSITSEDNKLQEVMVGLAAQVFRFMSPEDSCYVFMDSGIKRRELANSLVSILRKHDKPAIKVPRIRRFAIELAVWMMEDDMENNVAVFRELSLEKELEKVLETTAELENFDVFSGTVGVSRHSRTVHSLAELALKILEDNN
;
A
#
# COMPACT_ATOMS: atom_id res chain seq x y z
N MET A 1 -17.89 1.20 18.29
CA MET A 1 -17.18 -0.05 18.64
C MET A 1 -16.02 0.32 19.55
N LEU A 2 -15.77 -0.38 20.67
CA LEU A 2 -14.69 0.03 21.60
C LEU A 2 -13.30 0.07 20.94
N ALA A 3 -13.02 -0.88 20.05
CA ALA A 3 -11.75 -0.96 19.33
C ALA A 3 -11.51 0.24 18.37
N SER A 4 -12.56 0.98 17.98
CA SER A 4 -12.46 2.14 17.08
C SER A 4 -12.19 3.45 17.80
N THR A 5 -12.07 3.45 19.14
CA THR A 5 -11.68 4.63 19.92
C THR A 5 -10.29 5.11 19.50
N THR A 6 -10.12 6.42 19.36
CA THR A 6 -8.87 7.04 18.93
C THR A 6 -7.96 7.38 20.12
N GLY A 7 -6.72 7.77 19.84
CA GLY A 7 -5.77 8.23 20.87
C GLY A 7 -5.30 7.15 21.85
N HIS A 8 -4.78 7.60 23.00
CA HIS A 8 -4.17 6.74 24.01
C HIS A 8 -5.16 5.72 24.59
N THR A 9 -6.36 6.16 24.97
CA THR A 9 -7.42 5.28 25.49
C THR A 9 -7.79 4.19 24.48
N GLY A 10 -7.89 4.55 23.20
CA GLY A 10 -8.12 3.57 22.14
C GLY A 10 -7.02 2.53 22.03
N LYS A 11 -5.76 2.93 22.19
CA LYS A 11 -4.62 2.00 22.19
C LYS A 11 -4.71 1.00 23.36
N CYS A 12 -4.99 1.47 24.58
CA CYS A 12 -5.17 0.60 25.73
C CYS A 12 -6.30 -0.42 25.52
N LEU A 13 -7.47 0.04 25.04
CA LEU A 13 -8.62 -0.82 24.75
C LEU A 13 -8.28 -1.91 23.74
N ARG A 14 -7.60 -1.57 22.64
CA ARG A 14 -7.22 -2.56 21.62
C ARG A 14 -6.29 -3.62 22.18
N ARG A 15 -5.30 -3.22 22.98
CA ARG A 15 -4.38 -4.15 23.65
C ARG A 15 -5.17 -5.11 24.55
N GLU A 16 -5.94 -4.59 25.50
CA GLU A 16 -6.71 -5.40 26.46
C GLU A 16 -7.69 -6.36 25.77
N ILE A 17 -8.45 -5.88 24.79
CA ILE A 17 -9.43 -6.72 24.06
C ILE A 17 -8.71 -7.86 23.30
N SER A 18 -7.54 -7.57 22.72
CA SER A 18 -6.77 -8.56 21.95
C SER A 18 -6.03 -9.58 22.81
N GLU A 19 -5.87 -9.33 24.11
CA GLU A 19 -5.26 -10.25 25.08
C GLU A 19 -6.27 -11.29 25.61
N ILE A 20 -7.56 -11.05 25.42
CA ILE A 20 -8.60 -12.04 25.75
C ILE A 20 -8.46 -13.24 24.82
N VAL A 21 -8.14 -14.39 25.41
CA VAL A 21 -7.74 -15.65 24.76
C VAL A 21 -8.59 -16.04 23.55
N PHE A 22 -9.92 -15.90 23.66
CA PHE A 22 -10.85 -16.36 22.62
C PHE A 22 -11.31 -15.28 21.65
N THR A 23 -10.91 -14.01 21.83
CA THR A 23 -11.40 -12.91 20.98
C THR A 23 -11.09 -13.16 19.51
N VAL A 24 -9.83 -13.46 19.19
CA VAL A 24 -9.42 -13.61 17.79
C VAL A 24 -10.00 -14.88 17.17
N SER A 25 -10.03 -16.00 17.90
CA SER A 25 -10.60 -17.26 17.39
C SER A 25 -12.10 -17.16 17.15
N ASN A 26 -12.84 -16.53 18.07
CA ASN A 26 -14.28 -16.34 17.93
C ASN A 26 -14.60 -15.46 16.72
N VAL A 27 -13.84 -14.37 16.53
CA VAL A 27 -14.02 -13.51 15.35
C VAL A 27 -13.64 -14.25 14.07
N ARG A 28 -12.56 -15.03 14.05
CA ARG A 28 -12.21 -15.90 12.91
C ARG A 28 -13.33 -16.86 12.55
N ASP A 29 -14.02 -17.44 13.52
CA ASP A 29 -15.11 -18.38 13.26
C ASP A 29 -16.33 -17.67 12.67
N VAL A 30 -16.59 -16.41 13.05
CA VAL A 30 -17.54 -15.53 12.37
C VAL A 30 -17.13 -15.29 10.91
N LEU A 31 -15.84 -15.06 10.64
CA LEU A 31 -15.33 -14.90 9.27
C LEU A 31 -15.54 -16.18 8.44
N ARG A 32 -15.23 -17.34 9.01
CA ARG A 32 -15.32 -18.64 8.34
C ARG A 32 -16.76 -19.05 8.03
N HIS A 33 -17.68 -18.85 8.97
CA HIS A 33 -19.06 -19.34 8.85
C HIS A 33 -20.08 -18.24 8.50
N GLY A 34 -19.66 -16.98 8.45
CA GLY A 34 -20.51 -15.81 8.22
C GLY A 34 -20.93 -15.57 6.77
N GLY A 35 -20.69 -16.49 5.83
CA GLY A 35 -20.96 -16.28 4.41
C GLY A 35 -22.42 -15.97 4.07
N ARG A 36 -23.37 -16.46 4.87
CA ARG A 36 -24.82 -16.14 4.76
C ARG A 36 -25.21 -14.85 5.48
N TYR A 37 -24.30 -14.24 6.23
CA TYR A 37 -24.51 -13.07 7.07
C TYR A 37 -23.45 -12.00 6.78
N PRO A 38 -23.44 -11.41 5.56
CA PRO A 38 -22.38 -10.50 5.13
C PRO A 38 -22.20 -9.28 6.05
N LYS A 39 -23.28 -8.78 6.66
CA LYS A 39 -23.20 -7.70 7.65
C LYS A 39 -22.40 -8.11 8.89
N LEU A 40 -22.65 -9.31 9.41
CA LEU A 40 -21.94 -9.85 10.57
C LEU A 40 -20.48 -10.15 10.22
N GLN A 41 -20.24 -10.71 9.04
CA GLN A 41 -18.89 -10.97 8.53
C GLN A 41 -18.09 -9.67 8.40
N LYS A 42 -18.68 -8.61 7.84
CA LYS A 42 -18.07 -7.28 7.75
C LYS A 42 -17.75 -6.69 9.13
N LEU A 43 -18.64 -6.84 10.11
CA LEU A 43 -18.40 -6.39 11.48
C LEU A 43 -17.23 -7.15 12.12
N GLY A 44 -17.16 -8.47 11.95
CA GLY A 44 -16.04 -9.29 12.42
C GLY A 44 -14.71 -8.84 11.83
N ILE A 45 -14.67 -8.61 10.52
CA ILE A 45 -13.49 -8.08 9.82
C ILE A 45 -13.12 -6.68 10.37
N GLY A 46 -14.12 -5.83 10.60
CA GLY A 46 -13.93 -4.50 11.19
C GLY A 46 -13.35 -4.55 12.60
N ILE A 47 -13.73 -5.54 13.43
CA ILE A 47 -13.12 -5.74 14.75
C ILE A 47 -11.62 -6.06 14.59
N LEU A 48 -11.26 -7.02 13.74
CA LEU A 48 -9.85 -7.37 13.51
C LEU A 48 -9.04 -6.17 12.99
N THR A 49 -9.59 -5.42 12.03
CA THR A 49 -8.94 -4.24 11.45
C THR A 49 -8.66 -3.18 12.50
N ASN A 50 -9.66 -2.90 13.35
CA ASN A 50 -9.49 -1.92 14.42
C ASN A 50 -8.48 -2.41 15.46
N LEU A 51 -8.57 -3.66 15.94
CA LEU A 51 -7.61 -4.21 16.89
C LEU A 51 -6.17 -4.15 16.36
N ALA A 52 -5.96 -4.44 15.08
CA ALA A 52 -4.66 -4.41 14.41
C ALA A 52 -4.02 -3.00 14.28
N LEU A 53 -4.73 -1.93 14.65
CA LEU A 53 -4.11 -0.61 14.83
C LEU A 53 -3.06 -0.62 15.95
N ASP A 54 -3.18 -1.51 16.93
CA ASP A 54 -2.13 -1.78 17.91
C ASP A 54 -1.13 -2.80 17.36
N THR A 55 0.17 -2.53 17.48
CA THR A 55 1.23 -3.34 16.87
C THR A 55 1.32 -4.74 17.48
N GLU A 56 1.18 -4.89 18.79
CA GLU A 56 1.22 -6.22 19.41
C GLU A 56 -0.02 -7.04 19.06
N ALA A 57 -1.19 -6.39 19.07
CA ALA A 57 -2.43 -7.00 18.62
C ALA A 57 -2.33 -7.45 17.15
N ARG A 58 -1.70 -6.66 16.27
CA ARG A 58 -1.47 -6.97 14.86
C ARG A 58 -0.69 -8.28 14.69
N GLU A 59 0.43 -8.42 15.39
CA GLU A 59 1.24 -9.65 15.39
C GLU A 59 0.44 -10.86 15.91
N ARG A 60 -0.26 -10.70 17.04
CA ARG A 60 -1.09 -11.77 17.61
C ARG A 60 -2.20 -12.22 16.65
N ILE A 61 -2.88 -11.29 16.01
CA ILE A 61 -4.00 -11.60 15.10
C ILE A 61 -3.50 -12.33 13.86
N GLY A 62 -2.43 -11.85 13.22
CA GLY A 62 -1.92 -12.48 12.00
C GLY A 62 -1.19 -13.81 12.26
N GLY A 63 -0.56 -13.96 13.44
CA GLY A 63 -0.02 -15.24 13.92
C GLY A 63 -1.09 -16.25 14.37
N THR A 64 -2.35 -15.81 14.56
CA THR A 64 -3.44 -16.72 14.92
C THR A 64 -3.83 -17.58 13.72
N GLY A 65 -3.74 -18.90 13.90
CA GLY A 65 -4.01 -19.88 12.86
C GLY A 65 -5.35 -19.67 12.14
N GLY A 66 -5.26 -19.52 10.82
CA GLY A 66 -6.40 -19.44 9.91
C GLY A 66 -6.96 -18.03 9.66
N VAL A 67 -6.61 -17.01 10.46
CA VAL A 67 -7.18 -15.65 10.27
C VAL A 67 -6.85 -15.08 8.88
N LEU A 68 -5.57 -15.03 8.52
CA LEU A 68 -5.15 -14.55 7.21
C LEU A 68 -5.74 -15.40 6.07
N LYS A 69 -5.81 -16.72 6.24
CA LYS A 69 -6.40 -17.64 5.26
C LYS A 69 -7.87 -17.30 5.01
N GLU A 70 -8.67 -17.13 6.05
CA GLU A 70 -10.10 -16.78 5.88
C GLU A 70 -10.27 -15.39 5.26
N LEU A 71 -9.45 -14.41 5.65
CA LEU A 71 -9.49 -13.08 5.05
C LEU A 71 -9.17 -13.11 3.54
N PHE A 72 -8.14 -13.85 3.13
CA PHE A 72 -7.83 -14.01 1.70
C PHE A 72 -8.93 -14.78 0.94
N ASN A 73 -9.50 -15.82 1.54
CA ASN A 73 -10.64 -16.55 0.96
C ASN A 73 -11.83 -15.61 0.69
N ILE A 74 -12.13 -14.72 1.64
CA ILE A 74 -13.18 -13.72 1.50
C ILE A 74 -12.79 -12.68 0.44
N PHE A 75 -11.59 -12.12 0.50
CA PHE A 75 -11.10 -11.06 -0.38
C PHE A 75 -11.19 -11.45 -1.87
N PHE A 76 -10.73 -12.67 -2.19
CA PHE A 76 -10.68 -13.17 -3.56
C PHE A 76 -11.95 -13.90 -4.02
N LYS A 77 -13.02 -13.91 -3.22
CA LYS A 77 -14.24 -14.62 -3.56
C LYS A 77 -14.89 -14.02 -4.81
N THR A 78 -15.17 -14.85 -5.81
CA THR A 78 -15.89 -14.45 -7.04
C THR A 78 -17.38 -14.77 -6.86
N HIS A 79 -18.24 -13.76 -6.79
CA HIS A 79 -19.68 -13.93 -6.61
C HIS A 79 -20.49 -13.02 -7.52
N GLY A 80 -21.70 -13.50 -7.86
CA GLY A 80 -22.75 -12.71 -8.51
C GLY A 80 -23.12 -11.51 -7.64
N ASP A 81 -23.51 -10.45 -8.33
CA ASP A 81 -23.51 -9.05 -7.91
C ASP A 81 -24.54 -8.71 -6.81
N ASP A 82 -24.36 -9.26 -5.61
CA ASP A 82 -24.99 -8.72 -4.41
C ASP A 82 -24.03 -7.68 -3.78
N GLY A 83 -24.46 -6.42 -3.72
CA GLY A 83 -23.63 -5.30 -3.25
C GLY A 83 -23.14 -5.44 -1.80
N ASN A 84 -23.76 -6.32 -0.99
CA ASN A 84 -23.32 -6.60 0.37
C ASN A 84 -22.04 -7.44 0.38
N GLN A 85 -21.89 -8.41 -0.53
CA GLN A 85 -20.66 -9.20 -0.68
C GLN A 85 -19.49 -8.34 -1.14
N GLY A 86 -19.72 -7.35 -2.00
CA GLY A 86 -18.66 -6.42 -2.42
C GLY A 86 -18.06 -5.63 -1.25
N CYS A 87 -18.92 -5.12 -0.35
CA CYS A 87 -18.48 -4.46 0.88
C CYS A 87 -17.63 -5.35 1.80
N VAL A 88 -17.96 -6.64 1.88
CA VAL A 88 -17.23 -7.61 2.71
C VAL A 88 -15.84 -7.87 2.13
N ARG A 89 -15.73 -8.00 0.80
CA ARG A 89 -14.44 -8.17 0.11
C ARG A 89 -13.52 -6.99 0.33
N ILE A 90 -14.02 -5.76 0.18
CA ILE A 90 -13.26 -4.54 0.44
C ILE A 90 -12.76 -4.53 1.89
N ALA A 91 -13.64 -4.80 2.87
CA ALA A 91 -13.27 -4.86 4.28
C ALA A 91 -12.19 -5.92 4.54
N ALA A 92 -12.29 -7.11 3.91
CA ALA A 92 -11.27 -8.14 4.04
C ALA A 92 -9.91 -7.68 3.52
N GLY A 93 -9.89 -6.99 2.37
CA GLY A 93 -8.68 -6.41 1.81
C GLY A 93 -8.07 -5.32 2.71
N GLU A 94 -8.89 -4.48 3.36
CA GLU A 94 -8.43 -3.50 4.34
C GLU A 94 -7.80 -4.16 5.57
N ALA A 95 -8.46 -5.20 6.10
CA ALA A 95 -7.95 -5.97 7.23
C ALA A 95 -6.61 -6.64 6.91
N ILE A 96 -6.48 -7.25 5.73
CA ILE A 96 -5.22 -7.87 5.30
C ILE A 96 -4.13 -6.80 5.21
N ALA A 97 -4.39 -5.69 4.52
CA ALA A 97 -3.42 -4.60 4.39
C ALA A 97 -2.95 -4.08 5.77
N MET A 98 -3.87 -3.98 6.73
CA MET A 98 -3.57 -3.58 8.11
C MET A 98 -2.74 -4.63 8.84
N LEU A 99 -3.01 -5.92 8.67
CA LEU A 99 -2.29 -7.00 9.35
C LEU A 99 -0.85 -7.16 8.85
N VAL A 100 -0.60 -6.94 7.56
CA VAL A 100 0.75 -7.06 6.97
C VAL A 100 1.54 -5.74 7.01
N LEU A 101 0.93 -4.64 7.47
CA LEU A 101 1.63 -3.36 7.64
C LEU A 101 2.67 -3.48 8.76
N GLU A 102 3.92 -3.14 8.50
CA GLU A 102 5.03 -3.14 9.48
C GLU A 102 5.21 -4.46 10.23
N SER A 103 4.77 -5.58 9.64
CA SER A 103 4.77 -6.89 10.30
C SER A 103 5.45 -7.93 9.43
N LYS A 104 6.75 -8.15 9.66
CA LYS A 104 7.51 -9.18 8.94
C LYS A 104 6.91 -10.57 9.16
N GLY A 105 6.48 -10.88 10.39
CA GLY A 105 5.84 -12.16 10.72
C GLY A 105 4.57 -12.39 9.90
N ASN A 106 3.66 -11.42 9.88
CA ASN A 106 2.41 -11.55 9.13
C ASN A 106 2.62 -11.54 7.62
N CYS A 107 3.59 -10.78 7.11
CA CYS A 107 4.01 -10.86 5.71
C CYS A 107 4.45 -12.27 5.33
N LEU A 108 5.31 -12.90 6.13
CA LEU A 108 5.76 -14.29 5.92
C LEU A 108 4.58 -15.28 5.98
N HIS A 109 3.66 -15.10 6.94
CA HIS A 109 2.46 -15.93 7.01
C HIS A 109 1.59 -15.78 5.75
N ALA A 110 1.40 -14.55 5.25
CA ALA A 110 0.65 -14.30 4.03
C ALA A 110 1.33 -14.91 2.79
N LEU A 111 2.65 -14.75 2.64
CA LEU A 111 3.41 -15.32 1.51
C LEU A 111 3.33 -16.84 1.47
N ARG A 112 3.40 -17.51 2.63
CA ARG A 112 3.24 -18.98 2.75
C ARG A 112 1.87 -19.50 2.30
N LEU A 113 0.86 -18.63 2.16
CA LEU A 113 -0.45 -19.01 1.62
C LEU A 113 -0.49 -19.04 0.08
N GLY A 114 0.60 -18.68 -0.62
CA GLY A 114 0.67 -18.73 -2.09
C GLY A 114 -0.27 -17.72 -2.78
N VAL A 115 -0.54 -16.58 -2.14
CA VAL A 115 -1.55 -15.60 -2.60
C VAL A 115 -1.05 -14.63 -3.66
N MET A 116 0.26 -14.63 -3.97
CA MET A 116 0.89 -13.61 -4.83
C MET A 116 0.26 -13.53 -6.23
N GLY A 117 0.11 -14.66 -6.94
CA GLY A 117 -0.51 -14.66 -8.28
C GLY A 117 -1.93 -14.08 -8.27
N ARG A 118 -2.73 -14.47 -7.27
CA ARG A 118 -4.11 -13.95 -7.11
C ARG A 118 -4.15 -12.48 -6.74
N LEU A 119 -3.16 -11.98 -6.00
CA LEU A 119 -3.02 -10.54 -5.73
C LEU A 119 -2.71 -9.75 -7.00
N VAL A 120 -1.85 -10.27 -7.87
CA VAL A 120 -1.54 -9.66 -9.17
C VAL A 120 -2.80 -9.63 -10.05
N GLU A 121 -3.50 -10.75 -10.17
CA GLU A 121 -4.79 -10.82 -10.89
C GLU A 121 -5.83 -9.83 -10.32
N ALA A 122 -5.85 -9.65 -9.00
CA ALA A 122 -6.77 -8.73 -8.33
C ALA A 122 -6.51 -7.25 -8.64
N LEU A 123 -5.35 -6.86 -9.18
CA LEU A 123 -5.08 -5.50 -9.67
C LEU A 123 -5.99 -5.12 -10.84
N GLU A 124 -6.43 -6.10 -11.63
CA GLU A 124 -7.33 -5.91 -12.77
C GLU A 124 -8.81 -5.91 -12.36
N VAL A 125 -9.14 -6.20 -11.10
CA VAL A 125 -10.53 -6.28 -10.62
C VAL A 125 -10.94 -4.92 -10.01
N PRO A 126 -11.82 -4.13 -10.65
CA PRO A 126 -12.11 -2.75 -10.23
C PRO A 126 -12.54 -2.60 -8.78
N LEU A 127 -13.29 -3.58 -8.26
CA LEU A 127 -13.81 -3.59 -6.91
C LEU A 127 -12.72 -3.69 -5.82
N ILE A 128 -11.66 -4.45 -6.08
CA ILE A 128 -10.66 -4.81 -5.05
C ILE A 128 -9.23 -4.38 -5.37
N ARG A 129 -8.98 -3.80 -6.56
CA ARG A 129 -7.65 -3.41 -7.03
C ARG A 129 -6.92 -2.45 -6.09
N VAL A 130 -7.63 -1.54 -5.43
CA VAL A 130 -7.04 -0.62 -4.43
C VAL A 130 -6.48 -1.39 -3.23
N ASN A 131 -7.24 -2.37 -2.73
CA ASN A 131 -6.80 -3.20 -1.61
C ASN A 131 -5.69 -4.16 -2.02
N ALA A 132 -5.78 -4.76 -3.21
CA ALA A 132 -4.73 -5.63 -3.74
C ALA A 132 -3.40 -4.89 -3.85
N ALA A 133 -3.41 -3.67 -4.37
CA ALA A 133 -2.21 -2.83 -4.48
C ALA A 133 -1.59 -2.51 -3.11
N ARG A 134 -2.42 -2.17 -2.11
CA ARG A 134 -1.94 -1.92 -0.74
C ARG A 134 -1.34 -3.16 -0.08
N VAL A 135 -1.97 -4.32 -0.25
CA VAL A 135 -1.46 -5.59 0.29
C VAL A 135 -0.12 -5.91 -0.37
N LEU A 136 -0.04 -5.86 -1.70
CA LEU A 136 1.21 -6.10 -2.44
C LEU A 136 2.32 -5.15 -2.02
N ARG A 137 2.01 -3.84 -1.88
CA ARG A 137 2.98 -2.85 -1.43
C ARG A 137 3.56 -3.21 -0.07
N ASN A 138 2.70 -3.56 0.89
CA ASN A 138 3.14 -3.90 2.24
C ASN A 138 3.93 -5.22 2.26
N LEU A 139 3.54 -6.22 1.46
CA LEU A 139 4.33 -7.45 1.31
C LEU A 139 5.72 -7.13 0.74
N CYS A 140 5.81 -6.31 -0.30
CA CYS A 140 7.10 -5.87 -0.87
C CYS A 140 7.96 -5.15 0.17
N LEU A 141 7.36 -4.24 0.94
CA LEU A 141 8.09 -3.37 1.87
C LEU A 141 8.53 -4.09 3.16
N TYR A 142 7.73 -5.03 3.70
CA TYR A 142 7.95 -5.57 5.06
C TYR A 142 8.33 -7.05 5.13
N SER A 143 8.31 -7.81 4.02
CA SER A 143 8.72 -9.22 4.06
C SER A 143 10.22 -9.40 4.28
N GLY A 144 11.02 -8.42 3.85
CA GLY A 144 12.49 -8.52 3.80
C GLY A 144 12.97 -9.09 2.45
N ASP A 145 14.19 -8.73 2.08
CA ASP A 145 14.73 -8.93 0.72
C ASP A 145 14.86 -10.42 0.33
N ASP A 146 15.11 -11.30 1.30
CA ASP A 146 15.27 -12.73 1.07
C ASP A 146 13.94 -13.46 0.76
N CYS A 147 12.79 -12.81 0.90
CA CYS A 147 11.49 -13.49 0.83
C CYS A 147 10.93 -13.62 -0.60
N PHE A 148 11.53 -12.93 -1.55
CA PHE A 148 11.09 -12.92 -2.95
C PHE A 148 12.08 -13.71 -3.82
N HIS A 149 12.23 -15.01 -3.54
CA HIS A 149 12.97 -15.90 -4.43
C HIS A 149 12.30 -16.01 -5.82
N ASP A 150 10.97 -15.82 -5.89
CA ASP A 150 10.19 -15.75 -7.13
C ASP A 150 9.70 -14.32 -7.41
N LEU A 151 10.63 -13.44 -7.85
CA LEU A 151 10.34 -12.09 -8.35
C LEU A 151 9.38 -12.05 -9.54
N LYS A 152 9.05 -13.21 -10.11
CA LYS A 152 8.11 -13.36 -11.23
C LYS A 152 6.77 -12.68 -10.98
N PHE A 153 6.24 -12.72 -9.75
CA PHE A 153 4.96 -12.09 -9.44
C PHE A 153 5.05 -10.56 -9.36
N VAL A 154 6.17 -10.05 -8.83
CA VAL A 154 6.46 -8.62 -8.74
C VAL A 154 6.61 -8.04 -10.15
N LYS A 155 7.31 -8.75 -11.05
CA LYS A 155 7.42 -8.42 -12.47
C LYS A 155 6.07 -8.43 -13.19
N ALA A 156 5.23 -9.44 -12.92
CA ALA A 156 3.91 -9.56 -13.54
C ALA A 156 2.94 -8.43 -13.16
N ALA A 157 3.11 -7.81 -11.98
CA ALA A 157 2.28 -6.67 -11.56
C ALA A 157 2.64 -5.38 -12.29
N ALA A 158 3.91 -5.20 -12.66
CA ALA A 158 4.43 -3.89 -13.04
C ALA A 158 3.78 -3.28 -14.29
N PRO A 159 3.46 -4.03 -15.38
CA PRO A 159 2.74 -3.46 -16.52
C PRO A 159 1.37 -2.88 -16.15
N THR A 160 0.58 -3.60 -15.34
CA THR A 160 -0.72 -3.12 -14.84
C THR A 160 -0.57 -1.86 -13.98
N VAL A 161 0.46 -1.85 -13.13
CA VAL A 161 0.76 -0.71 -12.25
C VAL A 161 1.13 0.52 -13.07
N LEU A 162 2.03 0.39 -14.05
CA LEU A 162 2.44 1.49 -14.93
C LEU A 162 1.24 2.09 -15.68
N LYS A 163 0.43 1.25 -16.32
CA LYS A 163 -0.78 1.69 -17.03
C LYS A 163 -1.75 2.41 -16.09
N SER A 164 -1.91 1.92 -14.86
CA SER A 164 -2.79 2.56 -13.89
C SER A 164 -2.28 3.91 -13.42
N ILE A 165 -0.96 4.11 -13.30
CA ILE A 165 -0.41 5.42 -12.90
C ILE A 165 -0.70 6.49 -13.95
N THR A 166 -0.60 6.14 -15.24
CA THR A 166 -0.76 7.08 -16.35
C THR A 166 -2.21 7.31 -16.75
N SER A 167 -3.13 6.38 -16.48
CA SER A 167 -4.54 6.46 -16.93
C SER A 167 -5.57 6.69 -15.82
N GLU A 168 -5.25 6.38 -14.56
CA GLU A 168 -6.19 6.50 -13.44
C GLU A 168 -5.90 7.73 -12.58
N ASP A 169 -6.86 8.06 -11.70
CA ASP A 169 -6.81 9.26 -10.88
C ASP A 169 -7.11 8.97 -9.40
N ASN A 170 -6.81 9.95 -8.53
CA ASN A 170 -7.17 9.94 -7.12
C ASN A 170 -6.61 8.71 -6.36
N LYS A 171 -7.50 7.94 -5.73
CA LYS A 171 -7.12 6.91 -4.76
C LYS A 171 -6.38 5.76 -5.40
N LEU A 172 -6.76 5.40 -6.62
CA LEU A 172 -6.12 4.32 -7.32
C LEU A 172 -4.73 4.74 -7.79
N GLN A 173 -4.59 5.94 -8.34
CA GLN A 173 -3.29 6.49 -8.71
C GLN A 173 -2.34 6.53 -7.51
N GLU A 174 -2.80 7.03 -6.35
CA GLU A 174 -2.00 7.02 -5.12
C GLU A 174 -1.47 5.62 -4.77
N VAL A 175 -2.33 4.60 -4.70
CA VAL A 175 -1.89 3.26 -4.30
C VAL A 175 -1.03 2.58 -5.37
N MET A 176 -1.23 2.87 -6.65
CA MET A 176 -0.44 2.31 -7.75
C MET A 176 0.95 2.94 -7.80
N VAL A 177 1.08 4.26 -7.63
CA VAL A 177 2.39 4.92 -7.49
C VAL A 177 3.13 4.37 -6.28
N GLY A 178 2.43 4.22 -5.15
CA GLY A 178 3.03 3.63 -3.93
C GLY A 178 3.45 2.18 -4.10
N LEU A 179 2.74 1.38 -4.91
CA LEU A 179 3.13 0.02 -5.24
C LEU A 179 4.32 -0.02 -6.19
N ALA A 180 4.34 0.82 -7.24
CA ALA A 180 5.45 0.92 -8.19
C ALA A 180 6.77 1.19 -7.48
N ALA A 181 6.80 2.15 -6.55
CA ALA A 181 8.00 2.49 -5.79
C ALA A 181 8.61 1.30 -5.01
N GLN A 182 7.80 0.27 -4.69
CA GLN A 182 8.26 -0.94 -4.01
C GLN A 182 8.55 -2.08 -4.98
N VAL A 183 7.72 -2.26 -6.01
CA VAL A 183 7.86 -3.33 -7.01
C VAL A 183 9.14 -3.18 -7.83
N PHE A 184 9.45 -1.95 -8.26
CA PHE A 184 10.63 -1.70 -9.09
C PHE A 184 11.96 -1.83 -8.34
N ARG A 185 11.95 -1.70 -7.00
CA ARG A 185 13.14 -1.88 -6.15
C ARG A 185 13.77 -3.28 -6.30
N PHE A 186 12.98 -4.26 -6.68
CA PHE A 186 13.43 -5.64 -6.82
C PHE A 186 13.80 -6.02 -8.26
N MET A 187 13.74 -5.09 -9.21
CA MET A 187 14.05 -5.36 -10.61
C MET A 187 15.51 -5.06 -10.92
N SER A 188 16.12 -5.87 -11.78
CA SER A 188 17.36 -5.47 -12.44
C SER A 188 17.07 -4.40 -13.51
N PRO A 189 18.09 -3.68 -14.00
CA PRO A 189 17.92 -2.75 -15.12
C PRO A 189 17.31 -3.41 -16.36
N GLU A 190 17.67 -4.68 -16.64
CA GLU A 190 17.13 -5.45 -17.76
C GLU A 190 15.63 -5.77 -17.56
N ASP A 191 15.25 -6.16 -16.35
CA ASP A 191 13.86 -6.43 -15.99
C ASP A 191 12.99 -5.17 -16.12
N SER A 192 13.51 -4.05 -15.61
CA SER A 192 12.88 -2.74 -15.71
C SER A 192 12.66 -2.36 -17.18
N CYS A 193 13.69 -2.48 -18.02
CA CYS A 193 13.61 -2.22 -19.46
C CYS A 193 12.53 -3.08 -20.15
N TYR A 194 12.50 -4.39 -19.85
CA TYR A 194 11.47 -5.30 -20.38
C TYR A 194 10.06 -4.86 -19.98
N VAL A 195 9.85 -4.50 -18.72
CA VAL A 195 8.54 -4.06 -18.21
C VAL A 195 8.05 -2.77 -18.88
N PHE A 196 8.94 -1.80 -19.09
CA PHE A 196 8.59 -0.59 -19.84
C PHE A 196 8.22 -0.91 -21.29
N MET A 197 8.97 -1.81 -21.96
CA MET A 197 8.62 -2.29 -23.30
C MET A 197 7.25 -3.00 -23.34
N ASP A 198 7.03 -3.96 -22.44
CA ASP A 198 5.80 -4.77 -22.38
C ASP A 198 4.56 -3.94 -22.03
N SER A 199 4.72 -2.95 -21.15
CA SER A 199 3.63 -2.04 -20.79
C SER A 199 3.27 -1.05 -21.91
N GLY A 200 4.20 -0.77 -22.83
CA GLY A 200 4.10 0.29 -23.84
C GLY A 200 4.27 1.72 -23.30
N ILE A 201 4.51 1.87 -21.99
CA ILE A 201 4.70 3.17 -21.33
C ILE A 201 6.16 3.59 -21.45
N LYS A 202 6.41 4.83 -21.86
CA LYS A 202 7.77 5.39 -21.90
C LYS A 202 8.18 5.91 -20.52
N ARG A 203 9.47 5.81 -20.16
CA ARG A 203 9.99 6.41 -18.91
C ARG A 203 9.65 7.90 -18.78
N ARG A 204 9.76 8.66 -19.87
CA ARG A 204 9.37 10.08 -19.91
C ARG A 204 7.88 10.29 -19.62
N GLU A 205 7.00 9.38 -20.04
CA GLU A 205 5.57 9.46 -19.76
C GLU A 205 5.27 9.21 -18.28
N LEU A 206 5.97 8.25 -17.66
CA LEU A 206 5.91 8.04 -16.22
C LEU A 206 6.43 9.27 -15.47
N ALA A 207 7.59 9.81 -15.84
CA ALA A 207 8.15 11.02 -15.24
C ALA A 207 7.18 12.22 -15.34
N ASN A 208 6.58 12.44 -16.52
CA ASN A 208 5.54 13.46 -16.72
C ASN A 208 4.37 13.27 -15.76
N SER A 209 3.91 12.03 -15.59
CA SER A 209 2.79 11.70 -14.71
C SER A 209 3.12 12.03 -13.25
N LEU A 210 4.33 11.71 -12.78
CA LEU A 210 4.77 12.00 -11.42
C LEU A 210 4.88 13.51 -11.15
N VAL A 211 5.46 14.27 -12.08
CA VAL A 211 5.51 15.73 -11.93
C VAL A 211 4.11 16.34 -12.00
N SER A 212 3.24 15.83 -12.88
CA SER A 212 1.83 16.26 -12.96
C SER A 212 1.06 15.98 -11.67
N ILE A 213 1.32 14.85 -11.00
CA ILE A 213 0.75 14.53 -9.69
C ILE A 213 1.16 15.60 -8.67
N LEU A 214 2.44 15.95 -8.60
CA LEU A 214 2.93 16.96 -7.65
C LEU A 214 2.32 18.34 -7.94
N ARG A 215 2.22 18.73 -9.21
CA ARG A 215 1.55 19.98 -9.62
C ARG A 215 0.07 20.01 -9.25
N LYS A 216 -0.65 18.91 -9.49
CA LYS A 216 -2.09 18.77 -9.20
C LYS A 216 -2.36 18.79 -7.70
N HIS A 217 -1.43 18.27 -6.91
CA HIS A 217 -1.52 18.18 -5.46
C HIS A 217 -0.51 19.14 -4.81
N ASP A 218 -0.57 20.43 -5.14
CA ASP A 218 0.33 21.46 -4.58
C ASP A 218 0.32 21.52 -3.04
N LYS A 219 -0.73 21.02 -2.40
CA LYS A 219 -0.89 20.89 -0.94
C LYS A 219 -1.29 19.47 -0.54
N PRO A 220 -0.98 19.04 0.72
CA PRO A 220 -1.42 17.76 1.25
C PRO A 220 -2.95 17.60 1.20
N ALA A 221 -3.42 16.45 0.72
CA ALA A 221 -4.85 16.20 0.54
C ALA A 221 -5.32 14.94 1.30
N ILE A 222 -6.33 15.10 2.16
CA ILE A 222 -6.87 14.01 3.01
C ILE A 222 -7.36 12.80 2.19
N LYS A 223 -7.87 13.03 0.97
CA LYS A 223 -8.38 11.94 0.11
C LYS A 223 -7.27 11.02 -0.40
N VAL A 224 -6.08 11.57 -0.62
CA VAL A 224 -4.90 10.89 -1.19
C VAL A 224 -3.63 11.26 -0.40
N PRO A 225 -3.61 10.92 0.90
CA PRO A 225 -2.67 11.51 1.86
C PRO A 225 -1.20 11.24 1.59
N ARG A 226 -0.84 10.24 0.79
CA ARG A 226 0.55 9.90 0.46
C ARG A 226 0.90 10.09 -1.02
N ILE A 227 0.04 10.68 -1.83
CA ILE A 227 0.26 10.70 -3.28
C ILE A 227 1.53 11.42 -3.69
N ARG A 228 1.83 12.58 -3.08
CA ARG A 228 3.10 13.29 -3.33
C ARG A 228 4.29 12.51 -2.82
N ARG A 229 4.21 11.97 -1.60
CA ARG A 229 5.26 11.11 -1.03
C ARG A 229 5.62 9.98 -1.99
N PHE A 230 4.63 9.22 -2.43
CA PHE A 230 4.85 8.08 -3.32
C PHE A 230 5.37 8.53 -4.69
N ALA A 231 4.92 9.69 -5.19
CA ALA A 231 5.45 10.25 -6.43
C ALA A 231 6.95 10.59 -6.31
N ILE A 232 7.36 11.17 -5.17
CA ILE A 232 8.77 11.49 -4.89
C ILE A 232 9.58 10.19 -4.70
N GLU A 233 9.07 9.21 -3.96
CA GLU A 233 9.74 7.90 -3.79
C GLU A 233 9.98 7.22 -5.16
N LEU A 234 9.00 7.24 -6.06
CA LEU A 234 9.16 6.66 -7.40
C LEU A 234 10.10 7.49 -8.29
N ALA A 235 10.06 8.83 -8.19
CA ALA A 235 10.97 9.69 -8.93
C ALA A 235 12.43 9.50 -8.50
N VAL A 236 12.69 9.35 -7.19
CA VAL A 236 14.02 9.01 -6.66
C VAL A 236 14.49 7.68 -7.24
N TRP A 237 13.67 6.63 -7.19
CA TRP A 237 14.01 5.35 -7.80
C TRP A 237 14.34 5.49 -9.28
N MET A 238 13.55 6.23 -10.06
CA MET A 238 13.81 6.43 -11.49
C MET A 238 15.17 7.12 -11.73
N MET A 239 15.50 8.15 -10.95
CA MET A 239 16.79 8.84 -11.07
C MET A 239 17.96 7.97 -10.62
N GLU A 240 17.76 7.04 -9.69
CA GLU A 240 18.81 6.08 -9.29
C GLU A 240 19.00 4.95 -10.31
N ASP A 241 17.93 4.52 -11.00
CA ASP A 241 17.92 3.43 -11.98
C ASP A 241 18.62 3.81 -13.30
N ASP A 242 18.43 5.05 -13.77
CA ASP A 242 19.13 5.59 -14.95
C ASP A 242 19.40 7.08 -14.72
N MET A 243 20.51 7.34 -14.05
CA MET A 243 20.91 8.67 -13.58
C MET A 243 21.08 9.66 -14.72
N GLU A 244 21.71 9.28 -15.83
CA GLU A 244 21.96 10.23 -16.91
C GLU A 244 20.66 10.65 -17.61
N ASN A 245 19.83 9.68 -18.01
CA ASN A 245 18.64 9.98 -18.80
C ASN A 245 17.48 10.51 -17.94
N ASN A 246 17.20 9.90 -16.79
CA ASN A 246 16.02 10.29 -16.02
C ASN A 246 16.22 11.62 -15.27
N VAL A 247 17.43 11.94 -14.81
CA VAL A 247 17.71 13.25 -14.19
C VAL A 247 17.51 14.37 -15.21
N ALA A 248 18.03 14.22 -16.43
CA ALA A 248 17.82 15.20 -17.51
C ALA A 248 16.32 15.39 -17.81
N VAL A 249 15.55 14.29 -17.88
CA VAL A 249 14.10 14.35 -18.07
C VAL A 249 13.42 15.11 -16.93
N PHE A 250 13.75 14.83 -15.66
CA PHE A 250 13.09 15.50 -14.53
C PHE A 250 13.44 17.00 -14.43
N ARG A 251 14.67 17.40 -14.79
CA ARG A 251 15.06 18.82 -14.91
C ARG A 251 14.25 19.56 -15.98
N GLU A 252 14.13 18.95 -17.17
CA GLU A 252 13.30 19.52 -18.24
C GLU A 252 11.84 19.70 -17.81
N LEU A 253 11.34 18.80 -16.95
CA LEU A 253 9.99 18.86 -16.39
C LEU A 253 9.87 19.79 -15.18
N SER A 254 10.97 20.42 -14.75
CA SER A 254 11.04 21.29 -13.57
C SER A 254 10.56 20.61 -12.29
N LEU A 255 11.00 19.36 -12.05
CA LEU A 255 10.68 18.65 -10.81
C LEU A 255 11.12 19.45 -9.57
N GLU A 256 12.23 20.18 -9.64
CA GLU A 256 12.80 21.00 -8.57
C GLU A 256 11.76 21.95 -7.98
N LYS A 257 11.04 22.67 -8.84
CA LYS A 257 10.00 23.63 -8.43
C LYS A 257 8.85 22.97 -7.67
N GLU A 258 8.52 21.74 -8.01
CA GLU A 258 7.46 21.00 -7.31
C GLU A 258 7.95 20.43 -5.98
N LEU A 259 9.23 20.05 -5.88
CA LEU A 259 9.87 19.63 -4.63
C LEU A 259 10.01 20.80 -3.64
N GLU A 260 10.36 21.99 -4.11
CA GLU A 260 10.40 23.21 -3.29
C GLU A 260 9.04 23.50 -2.63
N LYS A 261 7.94 23.41 -3.40
CA LYS A 261 6.57 23.55 -2.83
C LYS A 261 6.26 22.50 -1.77
N VAL A 262 6.76 21.27 -1.92
CA VAL A 262 6.57 20.22 -0.91
C VAL A 262 7.25 20.65 0.41
N LEU A 263 8.46 21.19 0.33
CA LEU A 263 9.21 21.71 1.48
C LEU A 263 8.50 22.88 2.18
N GLU A 264 7.77 23.70 1.44
CA GLU A 264 6.98 24.83 1.98
C GLU A 264 5.64 24.42 2.63
N THR A 265 5.25 23.14 2.57
CA THR A 265 3.96 22.65 3.10
C THR A 265 4.13 21.74 4.30
N THR A 266 3.06 21.64 5.11
CA THR A 266 2.97 20.72 6.27
C THR A 266 3.10 19.26 5.85
N ALA A 267 3.89 18.47 6.57
CA ALA A 267 4.20 17.06 6.23
C ALA A 267 3.40 16.04 7.05
N GLU A 268 2.62 16.47 8.03
CA GLU A 268 1.99 15.63 9.04
C GLU A 268 1.11 14.54 8.42
N LEU A 269 0.35 14.87 7.39
CA LEU A 269 -0.54 13.92 6.71
C LEU A 269 0.24 12.87 5.90
N GLU A 270 1.36 13.27 5.32
CA GLU A 270 2.16 12.44 4.40
C GLU A 270 3.16 11.54 5.14
N ASN A 271 3.36 11.79 6.43
CA ASN A 271 4.30 11.05 7.26
C ASN A 271 3.68 9.81 7.93
N PHE A 272 2.38 9.53 7.74
CA PHE A 272 1.73 8.33 8.29
C PHE A 272 1.08 7.47 7.20
N ASP A 273 1.17 6.16 7.37
CA ASP A 273 0.56 5.18 6.47
C ASP A 273 -0.93 4.93 6.80
N VAL A 274 -1.30 5.07 8.08
CA VAL A 274 -2.65 4.80 8.62
C VAL A 274 -3.12 5.92 9.56
N PHE A 275 -4.43 6.10 9.67
CA PHE A 275 -5.05 7.05 10.58
C PHE A 275 -6.17 6.39 11.38
N SER A 276 -6.33 6.80 12.63
CA SER A 276 -7.47 6.50 13.50
C SER A 276 -8.16 7.82 13.84
N GLY A 277 -9.17 8.18 13.04
CA GLY A 277 -9.73 9.53 13.06
C GLY A 277 -8.67 10.56 12.67
N THR A 278 -8.41 11.54 13.55
CA THR A 278 -7.37 12.56 13.36
C THR A 278 -5.98 12.15 13.87
N VAL A 279 -5.85 10.94 14.42
CA VAL A 279 -4.60 10.46 15.01
C VAL A 279 -3.84 9.61 13.99
N GLY A 280 -2.62 10.02 13.64
CA GLY A 280 -1.71 9.24 12.80
C GLY A 280 -1.22 7.97 13.50
N VAL A 281 -1.21 6.86 12.77
CA VAL A 281 -0.75 5.53 13.20
C VAL A 281 0.22 5.01 12.15
N SER A 282 1.30 4.33 12.54
CA SER A 282 2.35 3.87 11.62
C SER A 282 3.01 5.05 10.89
N ARG A 283 4.02 5.64 11.55
CA ARG A 283 4.78 6.76 11.00
C ARG A 283 5.90 6.21 10.11
N HIS A 284 6.05 6.78 8.92
CA HIS A 284 7.19 6.46 8.06
C HIS A 284 8.51 6.85 8.74
N SER A 285 9.57 6.08 8.49
CA SER A 285 10.91 6.32 9.03
C SER A 285 11.54 7.61 8.49
N ARG A 286 11.29 7.92 7.21
CA ARG A 286 11.70 9.18 6.55
C ARG A 286 10.51 10.09 6.36
N THR A 287 10.69 11.38 6.57
CA THR A 287 9.66 12.40 6.30
C THR A 287 9.54 12.65 4.80
N VAL A 288 8.40 13.19 4.35
CA VAL A 288 8.26 13.63 2.95
C VAL A 288 9.25 14.74 2.61
N HIS A 289 9.58 15.62 3.56
CA HIS A 289 10.60 16.65 3.39
C HIS A 289 11.99 16.06 3.15
N SER A 290 12.40 15.04 3.92
CA SER A 290 13.70 14.40 3.69
C SER A 290 13.76 13.54 2.43
N LEU A 291 12.61 13.18 1.86
CA LEU A 291 12.53 12.60 0.51
C LEU A 291 12.68 13.68 -0.57
N ALA A 292 12.05 14.84 -0.38
CA ALA A 292 12.18 15.97 -1.30
C ALA A 292 13.61 16.52 -1.35
N GLU A 293 14.27 16.69 -0.20
CA GLU A 293 15.68 17.08 -0.11
C GLU A 293 16.60 16.09 -0.82
N LEU A 294 16.35 14.78 -0.67
CA LEU A 294 17.12 13.75 -1.39
C LEU A 294 16.93 13.89 -2.91
N ALA A 295 15.70 14.06 -3.37
CA ALA A 295 15.41 14.21 -4.79
C ALA A 295 16.08 15.47 -5.37
N LEU A 296 16.03 16.60 -4.65
CA LEU A 296 16.75 17.83 -5.04
C LEU A 296 18.25 17.60 -5.15
N LYS A 297 18.85 16.91 -4.16
CA LYS A 297 20.28 16.61 -4.18
C LYS A 297 20.69 15.78 -5.41
N ILE A 298 19.90 14.77 -5.80
CA ILE A 298 20.18 13.97 -7.00
C ILE A 298 20.13 14.84 -8.27
N LEU A 299 19.22 15.82 -8.32
CA LEU A 299 19.10 16.78 -9.41
C LEU A 299 20.27 17.79 -9.45
N GLU A 300 20.87 18.13 -8.31
CA GLU A 300 22.00 19.09 -8.21
C GLU A 300 23.37 18.45 -8.48
N ASP A 301 23.63 17.27 -7.91
CA ASP A 301 24.96 16.61 -7.92
C ASP A 301 25.41 16.18 -9.34
N ASN A 302 24.52 16.21 -10.33
CA ASN A 302 24.75 15.75 -11.70
C ASN A 302 24.78 16.91 -12.73
N ASN A 303 25.23 18.09 -12.32
CA ASN A 303 25.42 19.27 -13.17
C ASN A 303 26.81 19.30 -13.83
#